data_AF-A0A1S6KZI5-F1
#
_entry.id   AF-A0A1S6KZI5-F1
#
_cell.length_a   1.000
_cell.length_b   1.000
_cell.length_c   1.000
_cell.angle_alpha   90.00
_cell.angle_beta   90.00
_cell.angle_gamma   90.00
#
_symmetry.space_group_name_H-M   'P 1'
#
loop_
_entity.id
_entity.type
_entity.pdbx_description
1 polymer ?
#
loop_
_entity_poly.entity_id
_entity_poly.type
_entity_poly.pdbx_seq_one_letter_code
_entity_poly.pdbx_strand_id
1 'polypeptide(L)'
;GMEVEHYRYYDKKTIGLDINGMLEDIKKMPKNSVVLLHACAHNPTGVDPTKEEWHAISDAIKAGGHFAFFDMAYQGFASGDIDHDAYALRYFVQQGHP
;
A
#
# COMPACT_ATOMS: atom_id res chain seq x y z
N GLY A 1 24.16 1.28 -1.40
CA GLY A 1 22.78 1.61 -1.84
C GLY A 1 21.85 0.51 -1.39
N MET A 2 20.54 0.70 -1.56
CA MET A 2 19.54 -0.36 -1.33
C MET A 2 19.23 -1.09 -2.64
N GLU A 3 18.97 -2.39 -2.58
CA GLU A 3 18.40 -3.15 -3.69
C GLU A 3 16.90 -2.83 -3.79
N VAL A 4 16.39 -2.66 -5.01
CA VAL A 4 15.01 -2.24 -5.26
C VAL A 4 14.32 -3.27 -6.14
N GLU A 5 13.28 -3.88 -5.59
CA GLU A 5 12.42 -4.84 -6.27
C GLU A 5 11.00 -4.29 -6.40
N HIS A 6 10.17 -4.92 -7.24
CA HIS A 6 8.84 -4.42 -7.61
C HIS A 6 7.77 -5.46 -7.29
N TYR A 7 6.58 -4.99 -6.92
CA TYR A 7 5.37 -5.81 -6.80
C TYR A 7 4.31 -5.31 -7.80
N ARG A 8 3.43 -6.21 -8.24
CA ARG A 8 2.31 -5.85 -9.12
C ARG A 8 1.37 -4.86 -8.43
N TYR A 9 0.93 -3.84 -9.17
CA TYR A 9 0.04 -2.80 -8.64
C TYR A 9 -1.09 -2.47 -9.61
N TYR A 10 -0.78 -2.01 -10.83
CA TYR A 10 -1.79 -1.54 -11.77
C TYR A 10 -2.13 -2.59 -12.84
N ASP A 11 -3.42 -2.91 -12.97
CA ASP A 11 -3.93 -3.75 -14.05
C ASP A 11 -4.43 -2.89 -15.22
N LYS A 12 -3.73 -2.98 -16.35
CA LYS A 12 -4.07 -2.26 -17.60
C LYS A 12 -5.41 -2.65 -18.20
N LYS A 13 -5.94 -3.85 -17.90
CA LYS A 13 -7.21 -4.33 -18.46
C LYS A 13 -8.40 -3.73 -17.72
N THR A 14 -8.31 -3.62 -16.40
CA THR A 14 -9.37 -3.10 -15.54
C THR A 14 -9.20 -1.61 -15.22
N ILE A 15 -8.02 -1.02 -15.48
CA ILE A 15 -7.66 0.36 -15.07
C ILE A 15 -7.81 0.50 -13.55
N GLY A 16 -7.44 -0.56 -12.83
CA GLY A 16 -7.62 -0.68 -11.38
C GLY A 16 -6.41 -1.33 -10.72
N LEU A 17 -6.56 -1.63 -9.42
CA LEU A 17 -5.54 -2.30 -8.64
C LEU A 17 -5.55 -3.80 -8.96
N ASP A 18 -4.39 -4.36 -9.32
CA ASP A 18 -4.14 -5.80 -9.33
C ASP A 18 -3.91 -6.29 -7.90
N ILE A 19 -4.95 -6.26 -7.07
CA ILE A 19 -4.85 -6.64 -5.66
C ILE A 19 -4.35 -8.08 -5.49
N ASN A 20 -4.79 -9.00 -6.36
CA ASN A 20 -4.37 -10.40 -6.28
C ASN A 20 -2.87 -10.53 -6.57
N GLY A 21 -2.38 -9.88 -7.62
CA GLY A 21 -0.97 -9.88 -7.95
C GLY A 21 -0.12 -9.20 -6.87
N MET A 22 -0.58 -8.07 -6.34
CA MET A 22 0.07 -7.36 -5.24
C MET A 22 0.24 -8.26 -4.02
N LEU A 23 -0.83 -8.92 -3.56
CA LEU A 23 -0.80 -9.78 -2.39
C LEU A 23 0.06 -11.04 -2.61
N GLU A 24 0.03 -11.62 -3.81
CA GLU A 24 0.90 -12.73 -4.17
C GLU A 24 2.38 -12.36 -4.08
N ASP A 25 2.74 -11.17 -4.56
CA ASP A 25 4.12 -10.70 -4.56
C ASP A 25 4.58 -10.36 -3.14
N ILE A 26 3.77 -9.62 -2.36
CA ILE A 26 4.06 -9.33 -0.95
C ILE A 26 4.29 -10.63 -0.16
N LYS A 27 3.45 -11.65 -0.34
CA LYS A 27 3.60 -12.94 0.36
C LYS A 27 4.86 -13.73 -0.04
N LYS A 28 5.44 -13.43 -1.21
CA LYS A 28 6.68 -14.06 -1.70
C LYS A 28 7.94 -13.26 -1.33
N MET A 29 7.79 -12.02 -0.86
CA MET A 29 8.93 -11.20 -0.45
C MET A 29 9.71 -11.87 0.69
N PRO A 30 11.05 -11.69 0.73
CA PRO A 30 11.84 -12.11 1.88
C PRO A 30 11.29 -11.50 3.18
N LYS A 31 11.21 -12.30 4.25
CA LYS A 31 10.73 -11.81 5.55
C LYS A 31 11.49 -10.56 5.98
N ASN A 32 10.77 -9.61 6.60
CA ASN A 32 11.31 -8.34 7.08
C ASN A 32 11.81 -7.37 5.98
N SER A 33 11.39 -7.55 4.72
CA SER A 33 11.56 -6.51 3.68
C SER A 33 10.84 -5.20 4.03
N VAL A 34 11.29 -4.11 3.41
CA VAL A 34 10.61 -2.80 3.42
C VAL A 34 9.67 -2.72 2.23
N VAL A 35 8.42 -2.30 2.46
CA VAL A 35 7.40 -2.12 1.41
C VAL A 35 7.02 -0.64 1.34
N LEU A 36 7.38 0.00 0.22
CA LEU A 36 6.95 1.38 -0.06
C LEU A 36 5.50 1.39 -0.52
N LEU A 37 4.66 2.22 0.12
CA LEU A 37 3.24 2.38 -0.15
C LEU A 37 2.91 3.87 -0.31
N HIS A 38 2.17 4.24 -1.35
CA HIS A 38 1.58 5.57 -1.42
C HIS A 38 0.30 5.58 -0.57
N ALA A 39 0.19 6.50 0.38
CA ALA A 39 -0.93 6.54 1.32
C ALA A 39 -2.28 6.86 0.63
N CYS A 40 -2.23 7.70 -0.40
CA CYS A 40 -3.35 8.12 -1.24
C CYS A 40 -2.82 8.79 -2.52
N ALA A 41 -3.70 8.99 -3.51
CA ALA A 41 -3.43 9.61 -4.81
C ALA A 41 -2.17 9.05 -5.47
N HIS A 42 -2.12 7.73 -5.68
CA HIS A 42 -0.96 7.05 -6.24
C HIS A 42 -0.46 7.72 -7.53
N ASN A 43 0.78 8.20 -7.53
CA ASN A 43 1.44 8.71 -8.73
C ASN A 43 2.17 7.54 -9.44
N PRO A 44 1.97 7.31 -10.76
CA PRO A 44 1.25 8.16 -11.73
C PRO A 44 -0.18 7.72 -12.06
N THR A 45 -0.68 6.64 -11.48
CA THR A 45 -1.90 5.98 -11.97
C THR A 45 -3.21 6.61 -11.48
N GLY A 46 -3.20 7.29 -10.34
CA GLY A 46 -4.39 7.76 -9.63
C GLY A 46 -5.26 6.65 -9.04
N VAL A 47 -4.80 5.40 -9.07
CA VAL A 47 -5.54 4.24 -8.54
C VAL A 47 -5.08 3.98 -7.12
N ASP A 48 -6.01 4.05 -6.16
CA ASP A 48 -5.77 3.76 -4.75
C ASP A 48 -6.53 2.50 -4.31
N PRO A 49 -5.99 1.71 -3.35
CA PRO A 49 -6.73 0.60 -2.77
C PRO A 49 -7.97 1.09 -1.99
N THR A 50 -9.04 0.32 -2.06
CA THR A 50 -10.20 0.44 -1.18
C THR A 50 -9.83 0.12 0.27
N LYS A 51 -10.73 0.40 1.23
CA LYS A 51 -10.48 0.14 2.65
C LYS A 51 -10.29 -1.35 2.92
N GLU A 52 -11.07 -2.19 2.28
CA GLU A 52 -11.02 -3.65 2.38
C GLU A 52 -9.72 -4.21 1.77
N GLU A 53 -9.25 -3.62 0.66
CA GLU A 53 -7.95 -3.97 0.09
C GLU A 53 -6.79 -3.53 0.99
N TRP A 54 -6.87 -2.35 1.61
CA TRP A 54 -5.90 -1.92 2.63
C TRP A 54 -5.83 -2.87 3.83
N HIS A 55 -6.96 -3.46 4.24
CA HIS A 55 -6.97 -4.49 5.28
C HIS A 55 -6.16 -5.71 4.84
N ALA A 56 -6.41 -6.21 3.63
CA ALA A 56 -5.68 -7.36 3.09
C ALA A 56 -4.18 -7.09 2.91
N ILE A 57 -3.81 -5.87 2.46
CA ILE A 57 -2.42 -5.45 2.32
C ILE A 57 -1.73 -5.40 3.70
N SER A 58 -2.39 -4.79 4.70
CA SER A 58 -1.91 -4.77 6.09
C SER A 58 -1.65 -6.18 6.62
N ASP A 59 -2.59 -7.11 6.41
CA ASP A 59 -2.46 -8.48 6.88
C ASP A 59 -1.29 -9.21 6.22
N ALA A 60 -1.09 -9.02 4.91
CA ALA A 60 0.03 -9.60 4.19
C ALA A 60 1.38 -9.03 4.66
N ILE A 61 1.47 -7.71 4.86
CA ILE A 61 2.67 -7.05 5.38
C ILE A 61 3.01 -7.58 6.77
N LYS A 62 2.01 -7.66 7.66
CA LYS A 62 2.18 -8.15 9.03
C LYS A 62 2.60 -9.61 9.07
N ALA A 63 2.02 -10.46 8.22
CA ALA A 63 2.38 -11.88 8.12
C ALA A 63 3.83 -12.12 7.70
N GLY A 64 4.38 -11.24 6.85
CA GLY A 64 5.78 -11.28 6.43
C GLY A 64 6.76 -10.60 7.39
N GLY A 65 6.27 -9.93 8.43
CA GLY A 65 7.07 -9.07 9.31
C GLY A 65 7.66 -7.86 8.57
N HIS A 66 7.04 -7.45 7.47
CA HIS A 66 7.53 -6.37 6.61
C HIS A 66 7.35 -5.00 7.27
N PHE A 67 8.24 -4.07 6.96
CA PHE A 67 8.13 -2.67 7.38
C PHE A 67 7.38 -1.87 6.32
N ALA A 68 6.21 -1.31 6.67
CA ALA A 68 5.43 -0.45 5.77
C ALA A 68 5.98 0.97 5.77
N PHE A 69 6.56 1.40 4.64
CA PHE A 69 7.08 2.75 4.46
C PHE A 69 6.10 3.57 3.63
N PHE A 70 5.37 4.49 4.27
CA PHE A 70 4.38 5.32 3.60
C PHE A 70 5.00 6.59 3.01
N ASP A 71 4.77 6.81 1.72
CA ASP A 71 4.86 8.12 1.08
C ASP A 71 3.48 8.78 1.09
N MET A 72 3.38 9.95 1.71
CA MET A 72 2.13 10.70 1.88
C MET A 72 2.28 12.14 1.39
N ALA A 73 2.70 12.31 0.12
CA ALA A 73 2.85 13.62 -0.50
C ALA A 73 1.54 14.37 -0.78
N TYR A 74 0.39 13.68 -0.81
CA TYR A 74 -0.87 14.21 -1.37
C TYR A 74 -2.06 14.24 -0.39
N GLN A 75 -1.82 14.23 0.93
CA GLN A 75 -2.91 14.31 1.91
C GLN A 75 -3.81 15.55 1.68
N GLY A 76 -5.11 15.30 1.50
CA GLY A 76 -6.13 16.31 1.20
C GLY A 76 -6.41 16.48 -0.30
N PHE A 77 -5.58 15.94 -1.19
CA PHE A 77 -5.79 16.05 -2.64
C PHE A 77 -6.56 14.88 -3.25
N ALA A 78 -6.59 13.70 -2.61
CA ALA A 78 -7.27 12.54 -3.17
C ALA A 78 -8.79 12.68 -3.01
N SER A 79 -9.25 13.01 -1.80
CA SER A 79 -10.68 13.15 -1.49
C SER A 79 -11.14 14.57 -1.15
N GLY A 80 -10.22 15.50 -0.89
CA GLY A 80 -10.54 16.81 -0.30
C GLY A 80 -10.60 16.80 1.24
N ASP A 81 -10.42 15.63 1.87
CA ASP A 81 -10.49 15.43 3.31
C ASP A 81 -9.18 14.82 3.84
N ILE A 82 -8.53 15.52 4.78
CA ILE A 82 -7.22 15.13 5.32
C ILE A 82 -7.28 13.85 6.17
N ASP A 83 -8.42 13.56 6.79
CA ASP A 83 -8.59 12.40 7.65
C ASP A 83 -8.88 11.14 6.83
N HIS A 84 -9.63 11.29 5.75
CA HIS A 84 -9.85 10.23 4.78
C HIS A 84 -8.55 9.86 4.07
N ASP A 85 -7.79 10.84 3.58
CA ASP A 85 -6.55 10.60 2.84
C ASP A 85 -5.43 10.00 3.73
N ALA A 86 -5.52 10.19 5.06
CA ALA A 86 -4.63 9.56 6.04
C ALA A 86 -5.12 8.18 6.53
N TYR A 87 -6.22 7.65 5.99
CA TYR A 87 -6.84 6.40 6.46
C TYR A 87 -5.87 5.22 6.46
N ALA A 88 -5.16 4.98 5.34
CA ALA A 88 -4.27 3.84 5.19
C ALA A 88 -3.18 3.84 6.27
N LEU A 89 -2.48 4.98 6.42
CA LEU A 89 -1.45 5.16 7.44
C LEU A 89 -2.00 4.91 8.86
N ARG A 90 -3.12 5.56 9.21
CA ARG A 90 -3.72 5.44 10.54
C ARG A 90 -4.21 4.03 10.83
N TYR A 91 -4.74 3.34 9.82
CA TYR A 91 -5.15 1.95 9.94
C TYR A 91 -3.94 1.05 10.24
N PHE A 92 -2.81 1.24 9.55
CA PHE A 92 -1.58 0.47 9.83
C PHE A 92 -1.07 0.72 11.26
N VAL A 93 -1.07 1.97 11.73
CA VAL A 93 -0.74 2.27 13.13
C VAL A 93 -1.70 1.55 14.09
N GLN A 94 -3.00 1.58 13.81
CA GLN A 94 -4.02 0.88 14.61
C GLN A 94 -3.80 -0.64 14.65
N GLN A 95 -3.35 -1.23 13.55
CA GLN A 95 -3.01 -2.66 13.46
C GLN A 95 -1.67 -3.01 14.13
N GLY A 96 -0.94 -2.04 14.67
CA GLY A 96 0.31 -2.25 15.38
C GLY A 96 1.49 -2.57 14.47
N HIS A 97 1.49 -2.03 13.24
CA HIS A 97 2.70 -2.00 12.43
C HIS A 97 3.74 -1.07 13.08
N PRO A 98 5.04 -1.42 13.03
CA PRO A 98 6.13 -0.62 13.60
C PRO A 98 6.43 0.66 12.82
#